data_AF-A0A1G9YP20-F1
#
_entry.id   AF-A0A1G9YP20-F1
#
_cell.length_a   1.000
_cell.length_b   1.000
_cell.length_c   1.000
_cell.angle_alpha   90.00
_cell.angle_beta   90.00
_cell.angle_gamma   90.00
#
_symmetry.space_group_name_H-M   'P 1'
#
loop_
_entity.id
_entity.type
_entity.pdbx_description
1 polymer ?
#
loop_
_entity_poly.entity_id
_entity_poly.type
_entity_poly.pdbx_seq_one_letter_code
_entity_poly.pdbx_strand_id
1 'polypeptide(L)'
;MAAARLTSLQNKVAYIDVQSYVDGLASAIDAGSSRELFAVFGALPDDTESIELFLPNMGVALGVPVVDADSAGFDVTAAIADAKIDESIHSGPFELNSLVVAADSSADTEKDAASTTVNVSGDVLFATDSAELSGKADELLGAVVEQLELYPSGGVMAITGHTDDVADDAYNQGLSERRAQAVSDRLGELTDLSGWEVTVSGKGETEPRVANDSDENRQLNRRVEMLLTPTHPDEASSMSAADVSASSGDMPDPKGPVGRGPDGVDIEINGVPARISLDSVTRYEGYLVGTVEISAEQEVDVPLYLLQIPNDLLMLRMWSSYAATGCTLLKGNSRHLVVDFRDSNEEHRVLGSLLHDNLTANDVRSVPVVWPDTGEDTVTMDMIGEDDTFGQHLAVRLTDVPVSEV
;
A
#
# COMPACT_ATOMS: atom_id res chain seq x y z
N MET A 1 5.36 -11.19 16.99
CA MET A 1 3.98 -11.46 17.49
C MET A 1 3.00 -11.14 16.36
N ALA A 2 2.47 -12.14 15.66
CA ALA A 2 1.82 -11.93 14.38
C ALA A 2 0.58 -12.80 14.23
N ALA A 3 -0.59 -12.17 14.08
CA ALA A 3 -1.83 -12.85 13.74
C ALA A 3 -1.85 -13.09 12.23
N ALA A 4 -2.27 -14.29 11.81
CA ALA A 4 -2.56 -14.54 10.41
C ALA A 4 -3.63 -13.56 9.92
N ARG A 5 -3.56 -13.20 8.65
CA ARG A 5 -4.62 -12.45 7.98
C ARG A 5 -5.14 -13.29 6.85
N LEU A 6 -6.45 -13.35 6.72
CA LEU A 6 -7.10 -13.97 5.58
C LEU A 6 -7.43 -12.85 4.59
N THR A 7 -7.17 -13.08 3.32
CA THR A 7 -7.61 -12.19 2.25
C THR A 7 -8.41 -12.99 1.22
N SER A 8 -9.36 -12.34 0.57
CA SER A 8 -9.90 -12.77 -0.71
C SER A 8 -9.48 -11.71 -1.71
N LEU A 9 -8.39 -11.95 -2.43
CA LEU A 9 -7.85 -11.00 -3.40
C LEU A 9 -8.83 -10.79 -4.57
N GLN A 10 -9.53 -11.85 -4.97
CA GLN A 10 -10.63 -11.79 -5.94
C GLN A 10 -11.70 -10.76 -5.54
N ASN A 11 -12.12 -10.79 -4.27
CA ASN A 11 -13.14 -9.89 -3.73
C ASN A 11 -12.54 -8.59 -3.15
N LYS A 12 -11.21 -8.42 -3.23
CA LYS A 12 -10.46 -7.27 -2.72
C LYS A 12 -10.74 -6.97 -1.23
N VAL A 13 -10.84 -8.01 -0.41
CA VAL A 13 -11.12 -7.86 1.04
C VAL A 13 -10.13 -8.61 1.93
N ALA A 14 -9.91 -8.10 3.13
CA ALA A 14 -9.14 -8.71 4.20
C ALA A 14 -10.00 -8.99 5.44
N TYR A 15 -9.51 -9.95 6.23
CA TYR A 15 -10.08 -10.36 7.50
C TYR A 15 -9.00 -10.49 8.58
N ILE A 16 -9.35 -10.07 9.79
CA ILE A 16 -8.53 -10.18 10.98
C ILE A 16 -8.99 -11.38 11.81
N ASP A 17 -8.04 -12.15 12.32
CA ASP A 17 -8.28 -13.25 13.25
C ASP A 17 -8.97 -12.74 14.53
N VAL A 18 -10.07 -13.38 14.94
CA VAL A 18 -10.88 -12.97 16.10
C VAL A 18 -10.44 -13.62 17.41
N GLN A 19 -9.39 -14.44 17.38
CA GLN A 19 -8.93 -15.15 18.57
C GLN A 19 -8.23 -14.22 19.56
N SER A 20 -8.54 -14.36 20.85
CA SER A 20 -7.78 -13.70 21.91
C SER A 20 -6.33 -14.21 21.92
N TYR A 21 -5.40 -13.30 22.21
CA TYR A 21 -3.96 -13.34 21.94
C TYR A 21 -3.12 -14.50 22.56
N VAL A 22 -3.74 -15.56 23.06
CA VAL A 22 -3.13 -16.38 24.11
C VAL A 22 -2.51 -17.70 23.66
N ASP A 23 -2.76 -18.18 22.43
CA ASP A 23 -2.18 -19.44 21.94
C ASP A 23 -2.18 -19.49 20.40
N GLY A 24 -1.03 -19.31 19.72
CA GLY A 24 -1.02 -19.28 18.24
C GLY A 24 0.34 -19.25 17.55
N LEU A 25 0.35 -18.81 16.28
CA LEU A 25 1.48 -18.71 15.33
C LEU A 25 2.72 -17.97 15.88
N ALA A 26 2.57 -17.19 16.95
CA ALA A 26 3.66 -16.50 17.62
C ALA A 26 4.47 -17.39 18.59
N SER A 27 4.06 -18.64 18.82
CA SER A 27 4.76 -19.56 19.73
C SER A 27 5.91 -20.26 19.01
N ALA A 28 7.05 -20.43 19.69
CA ALA A 28 8.12 -21.28 19.20
C ALA A 28 7.64 -22.73 19.03
N ILE A 29 8.11 -23.38 17.97
CA ILE A 29 7.90 -24.81 17.72
C ILE A 29 9.26 -25.50 17.80
N ASP A 30 9.36 -26.55 18.63
CA ASP A 30 10.60 -27.31 18.75
C ASP A 30 10.94 -28.00 17.42
N ALA A 31 12.23 -28.06 17.10
CA ALA A 31 12.70 -28.73 15.90
C ALA A 31 12.21 -30.20 15.83
N GLY A 32 11.54 -30.56 14.73
CA GLY A 32 10.96 -31.89 14.53
C GLY A 32 9.59 -32.10 15.18
N SER A 33 9.05 -31.10 15.87
CA SER A 33 7.67 -31.10 16.36
C SER A 33 6.74 -30.42 15.36
N SER A 34 5.45 -30.75 15.43
CA SER A 34 4.38 -30.09 14.68
C SER A 34 3.34 -29.55 15.66
N ARG A 35 2.73 -28.42 15.30
CA ARG A 35 1.58 -27.86 16.00
C ARG A 35 0.48 -27.62 14.98
N GLU A 36 -0.73 -28.03 15.30
CA GLU A 36 -1.93 -27.64 14.57
C GLU A 36 -2.49 -26.35 15.17
N LEU A 37 -2.85 -25.42 14.30
CA LEU A 37 -3.39 -24.11 14.66
C LEU A 37 -4.63 -23.88 13.80
N PHE A 38 -5.67 -23.35 14.44
CA PHE A 38 -6.94 -23.03 13.78
C PHE A 38 -7.18 -21.53 13.95
N ALA A 39 -6.76 -20.70 13.01
CA ALA A 39 -7.16 -19.28 13.02
C ALA A 39 -8.66 -19.18 12.71
N VAL A 40 -9.36 -18.23 13.35
CA VAL A 40 -10.81 -18.07 13.16
C VAL A 40 -11.09 -16.67 12.62
N PHE A 41 -11.81 -16.61 11.52
CA PHE A 41 -12.18 -15.37 10.84
C PHE A 41 -13.71 -15.25 10.76
N GLY A 42 -14.18 -14.06 10.40
CA GLY A 42 -15.57 -13.81 10.03
C GLY A 42 -15.98 -14.60 8.80
N ALA A 43 -17.29 -14.72 8.58
CA ALA A 43 -17.81 -15.41 7.42
C ALA A 43 -17.42 -14.69 6.12
N LEU A 44 -17.05 -15.50 5.12
CA LEU A 44 -16.76 -15.06 3.76
C LEU A 44 -18.06 -14.85 2.97
N PRO A 45 -18.06 -14.08 1.87
CA PRO A 45 -19.13 -14.10 0.88
C PRO A 45 -19.42 -15.52 0.38
N ASP A 46 -20.70 -15.83 0.17
CA ASP A 46 -21.19 -17.18 -0.20
C ASP A 46 -20.57 -17.73 -1.50
N ASP A 47 -20.06 -16.84 -2.37
CA ASP A 47 -19.43 -17.15 -3.66
C ASP A 47 -17.89 -17.26 -3.59
N THR A 48 -17.29 -17.16 -2.40
CA THR A 48 -15.84 -17.27 -2.24
C THR A 48 -15.40 -18.73 -2.33
N GLU A 49 -14.77 -19.11 -3.46
CA GLU A 49 -14.27 -20.47 -3.69
C GLU A 49 -12.87 -20.70 -3.12
N SER A 50 -12.05 -19.64 -3.05
CA SER A 50 -10.69 -19.69 -2.53
C SER A 50 -10.30 -18.42 -1.80
N ILE A 51 -9.36 -18.55 -0.87
CA ILE A 51 -8.78 -17.47 -0.09
C ILE A 51 -7.26 -17.53 -0.11
N GLU A 52 -6.65 -16.44 0.28
CA GLU A 52 -5.23 -16.33 0.52
C GLU A 52 -4.99 -16.19 2.02
N LEU A 53 -4.05 -16.99 2.54
CA LEU A 53 -3.67 -16.93 3.95
C LEU A 53 -2.30 -16.27 4.07
N PHE A 54 -2.30 -15.03 4.54
CA PHE A 54 -1.07 -14.30 4.87
C PHE A 54 -0.54 -14.82 6.21
N LEU A 55 0.61 -15.51 6.14
CA LEU A 55 1.28 -16.13 7.28
C LEU A 55 2.58 -15.38 7.58
N PRO A 56 2.58 -14.49 8.59
CA PRO A 56 3.77 -13.75 8.96
C PRO A 56 4.95 -14.69 9.25
N ASN A 57 6.16 -14.31 8.83
CA ASN A 57 7.38 -15.11 8.96
C ASN A 57 7.40 -16.44 8.18
N MET A 58 6.40 -16.73 7.32
CA MET A 58 6.39 -17.93 6.49
C MET A 58 6.18 -17.62 5.00
N GLY A 59 5.16 -16.83 4.67
CA GLY A 59 4.79 -16.57 3.28
C GLY A 59 3.30 -16.31 3.13
N VAL A 60 2.79 -16.40 1.90
CA VAL A 60 1.36 -16.32 1.61
C VAL A 60 0.94 -17.61 0.92
N ALA A 61 -0.05 -18.31 1.48
CA ALA A 61 -0.65 -19.47 0.84
C ALA A 61 -1.74 -18.97 -0.13
N LEU A 62 -1.53 -19.14 -1.43
CA LEU A 62 -2.46 -18.72 -2.46
C LEU A 62 -3.48 -19.81 -2.80
N GLY A 63 -4.71 -19.42 -3.14
CA GLY A 63 -5.73 -20.33 -3.66
C GLY A 63 -6.15 -21.42 -2.68
N VAL A 64 -6.14 -21.14 -1.38
CA VAL A 64 -6.59 -22.08 -0.35
C VAL A 64 -8.10 -22.31 -0.54
N PRO A 65 -8.55 -23.55 -0.80
CA PRO A 65 -9.94 -23.81 -1.11
C PRO A 65 -10.83 -23.60 0.12
N VAL A 66 -11.95 -22.92 -0.08
CA VAL A 66 -13.03 -22.81 0.92
C VAL A 66 -13.91 -24.04 0.81
N VAL A 67 -14.13 -24.73 1.92
CA VAL A 67 -14.93 -25.96 1.97
C VAL A 67 -15.95 -25.90 3.09
N ASP A 68 -17.07 -26.61 2.90
CA ASP A 68 -18.04 -26.84 3.97
C ASP A 68 -17.40 -27.57 5.16
N ALA A 69 -17.94 -27.33 6.36
CA ALA A 69 -17.44 -27.93 7.59
C ALA A 69 -17.37 -29.48 7.53
N ASP A 70 -18.32 -30.13 6.86
CA ASP A 70 -18.34 -31.58 6.68
C ASP A 70 -17.18 -32.11 5.82
N SER A 71 -16.55 -31.24 5.03
CA SER A 71 -15.43 -31.56 4.14
C SER A 71 -14.07 -31.12 4.69
N ALA A 72 -14.03 -30.42 5.84
CA ALA A 72 -12.81 -29.84 6.42
C ALA A 72 -11.80 -30.88 6.92
N GLY A 73 -12.25 -32.11 7.21
CA GLY A 73 -11.37 -33.19 7.69
C GLY A 73 -11.01 -33.12 9.17
N PHE A 74 -11.56 -32.16 9.92
CA PHE A 74 -11.44 -32.02 11.38
C PHE A 74 -12.77 -31.55 12.00
N ASP A 75 -12.88 -31.59 13.33
CA ASP A 75 -14.08 -31.12 14.04
C ASP A 75 -14.08 -29.58 14.13
N VAL A 76 -14.71 -28.94 13.13
CA VAL A 76 -14.83 -27.47 13.04
C VAL A 76 -15.54 -26.89 14.26
N THR A 77 -16.55 -27.58 14.80
CA THR A 77 -17.30 -27.08 15.97
C THR A 77 -16.40 -27.07 17.22
N ALA A 78 -15.61 -28.12 17.42
CA ALA A 78 -14.64 -28.17 18.51
C ALA A 78 -13.53 -27.11 18.34
N ALA A 79 -13.03 -26.91 17.12
CA ALA A 79 -12.01 -25.89 16.83
C ALA A 79 -12.52 -24.46 17.15
N ILE A 80 -13.74 -24.12 16.72
CA ILE A 80 -14.36 -22.82 17.03
C ILE A 80 -14.60 -22.67 18.55
N ALA A 81 -15.00 -23.73 19.25
CA ALA A 81 -15.21 -23.68 20.69
C ALA A 81 -13.91 -23.46 21.48
N ASP A 82 -12.77 -23.96 20.99
CA ASP A 82 -11.45 -23.81 21.63
C ASP A 82 -10.75 -22.49 21.30
N ALA A 83 -11.17 -21.82 20.22
CA ALA A 83 -10.58 -20.60 19.67
C ALA A 83 -10.51 -19.38 20.62
N LYS A 84 -11.26 -19.38 21.75
CA LYS A 84 -11.37 -18.25 22.68
C LYS A 84 -11.59 -16.92 21.93
N ILE A 85 -12.69 -16.86 21.19
CA ILE A 85 -13.07 -15.70 20.36
C ILE A 85 -13.23 -14.45 21.24
N ASP A 86 -12.59 -13.36 20.82
CA ASP A 86 -12.79 -12.02 21.37
C ASP A 86 -13.90 -11.33 20.57
N GLU A 87 -15.10 -11.27 21.15
CA GLU A 87 -16.28 -10.66 20.52
C GLU A 87 -16.15 -9.14 20.29
N SER A 88 -15.11 -8.49 20.84
CA SER A 88 -14.83 -7.08 20.54
C SER A 88 -14.09 -6.86 19.22
N ILE A 89 -13.52 -7.92 18.63
CA ILE A 89 -12.81 -7.85 17.36
C ILE A 89 -13.81 -8.01 16.22
N HIS A 90 -13.93 -6.97 15.38
CA HIS A 90 -14.62 -7.12 14.10
C HIS A 90 -13.65 -7.72 13.08
N SER A 91 -13.99 -8.91 12.56
CA SER A 91 -13.09 -9.62 11.63
C SER A 91 -13.01 -8.98 10.25
N GLY A 92 -14.06 -8.29 9.79
CA GLY A 92 -14.20 -7.83 8.40
C GLY A 92 -15.56 -8.24 7.80
N PRO A 93 -15.73 -8.12 6.47
CA PRO A 93 -14.71 -7.79 5.48
C PRO A 93 -14.21 -6.35 5.56
N PHE A 94 -12.92 -6.15 5.33
CA PHE A 94 -12.30 -4.84 5.16
C PHE A 94 -11.78 -4.69 3.73
N GLU A 95 -12.14 -3.60 3.06
CA GLU A 95 -11.70 -3.35 1.69
C GLU A 95 -10.18 -3.12 1.61
N LEU A 96 -9.54 -3.77 0.64
CA LEU A 96 -8.13 -3.57 0.32
C LEU A 96 -7.96 -2.25 -0.43
N ASN A 97 -6.93 -1.53 -0.03
CA ASN A 97 -6.52 -0.26 -0.60
C ASN A 97 -5.09 -0.36 -1.13
N SER A 98 -4.79 0.49 -2.10
CA SER A 98 -3.44 0.66 -2.63
C SER A 98 -3.07 2.14 -2.66
N LEU A 99 -1.76 2.39 -2.64
CA LEU A 99 -1.20 3.73 -2.74
C LEU A 99 0.00 3.70 -3.67
N VAL A 100 -0.02 4.55 -4.69
CA VAL A 100 1.10 4.81 -5.59
C VAL A 100 1.53 6.25 -5.41
N VAL A 101 2.82 6.49 -5.19
CA VAL A 101 3.38 7.83 -4.95
C VAL A 101 4.40 8.15 -6.03
N ALA A 102 4.35 9.37 -6.57
CA ALA A 102 5.41 9.87 -7.44
C ALA A 102 6.73 9.97 -6.67
N ALA A 103 7.87 9.63 -7.27
CA ALA A 103 9.14 9.59 -6.52
C ALA A 103 9.61 10.96 -6.03
N ASP A 104 9.09 12.05 -6.59
CA ASP A 104 9.33 13.43 -6.13
C ASP A 104 8.25 13.93 -5.16
N SER A 105 7.35 13.04 -4.71
CA SER A 105 6.24 13.32 -3.79
C SER A 105 5.27 14.40 -4.30
N SER A 106 5.26 14.65 -5.61
CA SER A 106 4.40 15.68 -6.21
C SER A 106 2.94 15.24 -6.34
N ALA A 107 2.68 13.93 -6.37
CA ALA A 107 1.35 13.35 -6.43
C ALA A 107 1.31 11.97 -5.78
N ASP A 108 0.12 11.59 -5.31
CA ASP A 108 -0.19 10.24 -4.87
C ASP A 108 -1.58 9.79 -5.34
N THR A 109 -1.72 8.51 -5.66
CA THR A 109 -2.96 7.89 -6.13
C THR A 109 -3.36 6.78 -5.16
N GLU A 110 -4.48 7.00 -4.49
CA GLU A 110 -5.19 6.02 -3.68
C GLU A 110 -6.21 5.28 -4.55
N LYS A 111 -6.31 3.96 -4.37
CA LYS A 111 -7.35 3.18 -5.01
C LYS A 111 -7.91 2.14 -4.06
N ASP A 112 -9.24 2.09 -3.99
CA ASP A 112 -10.03 1.07 -3.33
C ASP A 112 -10.87 0.30 -4.37
N ALA A 113 -11.87 -0.47 -3.93
CA ALA A 113 -12.71 -1.27 -4.83
C ALA A 113 -13.63 -0.43 -5.74
N ALA A 114 -14.05 0.75 -5.30
CA ALA A 114 -15.09 1.57 -5.94
C ALA A 114 -14.58 2.92 -6.46
N SER A 115 -13.43 3.40 -5.98
CA SER A 115 -12.95 4.76 -6.21
C SER A 115 -11.44 4.84 -6.41
N THR A 116 -11.02 5.96 -6.99
CA THR A 116 -9.60 6.32 -7.15
C THR A 116 -9.45 7.79 -6.78
N THR A 117 -8.60 8.09 -5.80
CA THR A 117 -8.31 9.47 -5.38
C THR A 117 -6.90 9.84 -5.78
N VAL A 118 -6.76 10.85 -6.64
CA VAL A 118 -5.46 11.43 -7.00
C VAL A 118 -5.27 12.73 -6.23
N ASN A 119 -4.27 12.77 -5.37
CA ASN A 119 -3.83 13.97 -4.69
C ASN A 119 -2.63 14.53 -5.42
N VAL A 120 -2.64 15.85 -5.67
CA VAL A 120 -1.50 16.54 -6.28
C VAL A 120 -1.10 17.73 -5.41
N SER A 121 0.21 17.87 -5.18
CA SER A 121 0.79 18.93 -4.38
C SER A 121 0.49 20.30 -4.95
N GLY A 122 -0.10 21.17 -4.13
CA GLY A 122 -0.41 22.54 -4.47
C GLY A 122 0.84 23.39 -4.71
N ASP A 123 1.95 23.07 -4.04
CA ASP A 123 3.22 23.79 -4.19
C ASP A 123 3.89 23.51 -5.54
N VAL A 124 3.58 22.38 -6.16
CA VAL A 124 4.08 22.03 -7.50
C VAL A 124 3.09 22.46 -8.57
N LEU A 125 1.78 22.37 -8.30
CA LEU A 125 0.73 22.81 -9.22
C LEU A 125 0.66 24.32 -9.40
N PHE A 126 0.94 25.10 -8.37
CA PHE A 126 0.70 26.55 -8.39
C PHE A 126 1.93 27.35 -7.99
N ALA A 127 2.03 28.57 -8.50
CA ALA A 127 2.92 29.56 -7.90
C ALA A 127 2.48 29.88 -6.45
N THR A 128 3.44 30.32 -5.61
CA THR A 128 3.18 30.70 -4.22
C THR A 128 2.02 31.69 -4.13
N ASP A 129 1.06 31.40 -3.26
CA ASP A 129 -0.13 32.23 -3.02
C ASP A 129 -0.97 32.54 -4.28
N SER A 130 -0.90 31.67 -5.29
CA SER A 130 -1.58 31.83 -6.57
C SER A 130 -2.49 30.62 -6.89
N ALA A 131 -3.42 30.85 -7.82
CA ALA A 131 -4.18 29.81 -8.53
C ALA A 131 -3.74 29.68 -10.00
N GLU A 132 -2.67 30.37 -10.39
CA GLU A 132 -2.04 30.20 -11.70
C GLU A 132 -1.24 28.89 -11.71
N LEU A 133 -1.57 28.02 -12.67
CA LEU A 133 -0.91 26.74 -12.84
C LEU A 133 0.55 26.92 -13.26
N SER A 134 1.42 26.08 -12.69
CA SER A 134 2.83 26.05 -13.00
C SER A 134 3.10 25.42 -14.37
N GLY A 135 4.32 25.60 -14.89
CA GLY A 135 4.76 24.92 -16.11
C GLY A 135 4.86 23.39 -16.01
N LYS A 136 4.72 22.83 -14.81
CA LYS A 136 4.68 21.38 -14.55
C LYS A 136 3.26 20.82 -14.41
N ALA A 137 2.24 21.68 -14.42
CA ALA A 137 0.87 21.24 -14.13
C ALA A 137 0.38 20.15 -15.09
N ASP A 138 0.70 20.24 -16.38
CA ASP A 138 0.30 19.23 -17.37
C ASP A 138 0.90 17.85 -17.09
N GLU A 139 2.18 17.83 -16.68
CA GLU A 139 2.88 16.59 -16.33
C GLU A 139 2.22 15.94 -15.11
N LEU A 140 1.89 16.73 -14.09
CA LEU A 140 1.24 16.24 -12.88
C LEU A 140 -0.21 15.78 -13.12
N LEU A 141 -0.97 16.55 -13.91
CA LEU A 141 -2.34 16.20 -14.27
C LEU A 141 -2.39 15.03 -15.26
N GLY A 142 -1.28 14.70 -15.92
CA GLY A 142 -1.14 13.50 -16.74
C GLY A 142 -1.48 12.22 -15.98
N ALA A 143 -1.07 12.11 -14.71
CA ALA A 143 -1.43 10.97 -13.87
C ALA A 143 -2.96 10.83 -13.69
N VAL A 144 -3.68 11.95 -13.61
CA VAL A 144 -5.15 11.97 -13.53
C VAL A 144 -5.76 11.54 -14.86
N VAL A 145 -5.22 12.03 -15.97
CA VAL A 145 -5.65 11.64 -17.31
C VAL A 145 -5.50 10.14 -17.52
N GLU A 146 -4.37 9.54 -17.13
CA GLU A 146 -4.16 8.10 -17.16
C GLU A 146 -5.22 7.33 -16.34
N GLN A 147 -5.60 7.84 -15.16
CA GLN A 147 -6.68 7.23 -14.39
C GLN A 147 -8.05 7.38 -15.06
N LEU A 148 -8.35 8.52 -15.68
CA LEU A 148 -9.62 8.73 -16.39
C LEU A 148 -9.76 7.80 -17.60
N GLU A 149 -8.64 7.53 -18.30
CA GLU A 149 -8.61 6.63 -19.47
C GLU A 149 -8.91 5.17 -19.10
N LEU A 150 -8.69 4.76 -17.85
CA LEU A 150 -9.05 3.43 -17.35
C LEU A 150 -10.55 3.20 -17.23
N TYR A 151 -11.36 4.26 -17.24
CA TYR A 151 -12.80 4.21 -17.04
C TYR A 151 -13.54 4.95 -18.16
N PRO A 152 -13.54 4.42 -19.39
CA PRO A 152 -14.15 5.08 -20.56
C PRO A 152 -15.67 5.30 -20.42
N SER A 153 -16.36 4.53 -19.55
CA SER A 153 -17.77 4.79 -19.25
C SER A 153 -18.00 6.02 -18.36
N GLY A 154 -16.93 6.59 -17.81
CA GLY A 154 -16.97 7.75 -16.93
C GLY A 154 -17.63 7.48 -15.58
N GLY A 155 -18.08 8.54 -14.92
CA GLY A 155 -18.55 8.47 -13.55
C GLY A 155 -18.70 9.86 -12.92
N VAL A 156 -18.45 9.96 -11.62
CA VAL A 156 -18.42 11.23 -10.90
C VAL A 156 -16.96 11.61 -10.63
N MET A 157 -16.59 12.86 -10.90
CA MET A 157 -15.29 13.41 -10.53
C MET A 157 -15.50 14.60 -9.60
N ALA A 158 -14.97 14.51 -8.38
CA ALA A 158 -14.95 15.64 -7.44
C ALA A 158 -13.53 16.20 -7.34
N ILE A 159 -13.39 17.50 -7.61
CA ILE A 159 -12.13 18.24 -7.53
C ILE A 159 -12.21 19.20 -6.34
N THR A 160 -11.39 18.96 -5.33
CA THR A 160 -11.42 19.69 -4.07
C THR A 160 -10.07 20.35 -3.79
N GLY A 161 -10.07 21.67 -3.61
CA GLY A 161 -8.88 22.40 -3.19
C GLY A 161 -8.76 22.46 -1.67
N HIS A 162 -7.54 22.33 -1.15
CA HIS A 162 -7.23 22.47 0.27
C HIS A 162 -6.03 23.42 0.48
N THR A 163 -5.98 24.03 1.67
CA THR A 163 -4.87 24.88 2.13
C THR A 163 -4.35 24.39 3.49
N ASP A 164 -3.21 24.94 3.91
CA ASP A 164 -2.81 24.92 5.31
C ASP A 164 -3.55 26.00 6.12
N ASP A 165 -3.25 26.11 7.41
CA ASP A 165 -3.80 27.04 8.40
C ASP A 165 -2.99 28.34 8.56
N VAL A 166 -2.21 28.76 7.55
CA VAL A 166 -1.35 29.96 7.67
C VAL A 166 -2.12 31.27 7.47
N ALA A 167 -3.07 31.30 6.52
CA ALA A 167 -3.86 32.48 6.19
C ALA A 167 -5.23 32.46 6.89
N ASP A 168 -6.02 33.53 6.76
CA ASP A 168 -7.37 33.55 7.35
C ASP A 168 -8.35 32.64 6.59
N ASP A 169 -9.34 32.08 7.30
CA ASP A 169 -10.29 31.10 6.78
C ASP A 169 -10.97 31.55 5.48
N ALA A 170 -11.36 32.81 5.39
CA ALA A 170 -12.07 33.34 4.23
C ALA A 170 -11.14 33.45 3.00
N TYR A 171 -9.90 33.85 3.24
CA TYR A 171 -8.86 33.84 2.22
C TYR A 171 -8.57 32.43 1.72
N ASN A 172 -8.33 31.50 2.64
CA ASN A 172 -8.04 30.09 2.37
C ASN A 172 -9.17 29.41 1.59
N GLN A 173 -10.42 29.66 1.98
CA GLN A 173 -11.60 29.20 1.26
C GLN A 173 -11.58 29.69 -0.20
N GLY A 174 -11.45 30.99 -0.42
CA GLY A 174 -11.45 31.55 -1.77
C GLY A 174 -10.27 31.09 -2.63
N LEU A 175 -9.08 30.91 -2.03
CA LEU A 175 -7.90 30.41 -2.73
C LEU A 175 -8.09 28.95 -3.17
N SER A 176 -8.58 28.10 -2.27
CA SER A 176 -8.81 26.69 -2.54
C SER A 176 -9.84 26.47 -3.66
N GLU A 177 -10.93 27.24 -3.69
CA GLU A 177 -11.94 27.20 -4.76
C GLU A 177 -11.35 27.57 -6.12
N ARG A 178 -10.55 28.64 -6.18
CA ARG A 178 -9.91 29.08 -7.43
C ARG A 178 -8.91 28.04 -7.95
N ARG A 179 -8.15 27.41 -7.06
CA ARG A 179 -7.20 26.34 -7.41
C ARG A 179 -7.90 25.10 -7.97
N ALA A 180 -8.97 24.66 -7.31
CA ALA A 180 -9.78 23.54 -7.79
C ALA A 180 -10.40 23.84 -9.17
N GLN A 181 -10.89 25.07 -9.39
CA GLN A 181 -11.43 25.48 -10.69
C GLN A 181 -10.36 25.48 -11.78
N ALA A 182 -9.15 26.01 -11.50
CA ALA A 182 -8.06 26.01 -12.46
C ALA A 182 -7.65 24.59 -12.90
N VAL A 183 -7.64 23.64 -11.97
CA VAL A 183 -7.38 22.22 -12.27
C VAL A 183 -8.49 21.62 -13.14
N SER A 184 -9.76 21.88 -12.79
CA SER A 184 -10.92 21.43 -13.57
C SER A 184 -10.88 21.93 -15.02
N ASP A 185 -10.65 23.23 -15.19
CA ASP A 185 -10.55 23.85 -16.51
C ASP A 185 -9.41 23.23 -17.32
N ARG A 186 -8.25 23.01 -16.69
CA ARG A 186 -7.09 22.41 -17.37
C ARG A 186 -7.30 20.95 -17.75
N LEU A 187 -7.91 20.13 -16.87
CA LEU A 187 -8.22 18.74 -17.20
C LEU A 187 -9.16 18.64 -18.40
N GLY A 188 -10.16 19.53 -18.50
CA GLY A 188 -11.04 19.61 -19.66
C GLY A 188 -10.36 20.04 -20.97
N GLU A 189 -9.17 20.63 -20.90
CA GLU A 189 -8.32 20.91 -22.07
C GLU A 189 -7.40 19.74 -22.42
N LEU A 190 -7.01 18.92 -21.44
CA LEU A 190 -6.10 17.79 -21.63
C LEU A 190 -6.82 16.51 -22.10
N THR A 191 -8.06 16.28 -21.66
CA THR A 191 -8.82 15.06 -21.99
C THR A 191 -10.33 15.32 -22.08
N ASP A 192 -11.06 14.37 -22.67
CA ASP A 192 -12.52 14.44 -22.76
C ASP A 192 -13.18 14.02 -21.44
N LEU A 193 -13.85 14.97 -20.80
CA LEU A 193 -14.57 14.76 -19.55
C LEU A 193 -16.09 14.54 -19.76
N SER A 194 -16.54 14.32 -21.00
CA SER A 194 -17.98 14.21 -21.29
C SER A 194 -18.69 13.04 -20.60
N GLY A 195 -17.96 11.98 -20.26
CA GLY A 195 -18.44 10.86 -19.44
C GLY A 195 -18.46 11.13 -17.94
N TRP A 196 -17.89 12.26 -17.48
CA TRP A 196 -17.70 12.57 -16.07
C TRP A 196 -18.61 13.70 -15.60
N GLU A 197 -19.37 13.47 -14.53
CA GLU A 197 -20.03 14.52 -13.78
C GLU A 197 -19.00 15.22 -12.88
N VAL A 198 -18.49 16.36 -13.35
CA VAL A 198 -17.44 17.10 -12.65
C VAL A 198 -18.02 18.08 -11.64
N THR A 199 -17.61 17.96 -10.38
CA THR A 199 -17.90 18.91 -9.31
C THR A 199 -16.62 19.56 -8.81
N VAL A 200 -16.67 20.85 -8.50
CA VAL A 200 -15.52 21.63 -8.06
C VAL A 200 -15.85 22.31 -6.76
N SER A 201 -14.98 22.18 -5.76
CA SER A 201 -15.15 22.85 -4.47
C SER A 201 -13.82 23.23 -3.83
N GLY A 202 -13.87 24.15 -2.87
CA GLY A 202 -12.75 24.45 -1.98
C GLY A 202 -13.14 24.19 -0.54
N LYS A 203 -12.16 23.79 0.27
CA LYS A 203 -12.34 23.51 1.71
C LYS A 203 -11.48 24.39 2.61
N GLY A 204 -10.66 25.26 2.04
CA GLY A 204 -9.63 25.98 2.80
C GLY A 204 -8.83 25.02 3.68
N GLU A 205 -8.71 25.35 4.95
CA GLU A 205 -8.00 24.56 5.97
C GLU A 205 -8.89 23.59 6.77
N THR A 206 -10.19 23.50 6.45
CA THR A 206 -11.18 22.83 7.31
C THR A 206 -11.10 21.29 7.29
N GLU A 207 -10.49 20.73 6.25
CA GLU A 207 -10.30 19.28 6.07
C GLU A 207 -8.79 19.00 5.83
N PRO A 208 -7.96 19.13 6.87
CA PRO A 208 -6.53 18.84 6.78
C PRO A 208 -6.31 17.33 6.66
N ARG A 209 -5.38 16.91 5.79
CA ARG A 209 -4.97 15.51 5.60
C ARG A 209 -4.15 15.02 6.79
N VAL A 210 -3.29 15.90 7.33
CA VAL A 210 -2.44 15.67 8.50
C VAL A 210 -2.50 16.89 9.43
N ALA A 211 -2.11 16.75 10.69
CA ALA A 211 -2.13 17.87 11.63
C ALA A 211 -1.21 19.02 11.16
N ASN A 212 -1.63 20.28 11.26
CA ASN A 212 -0.81 21.44 10.85
C ASN A 212 0.28 21.80 11.90
N ASP A 213 1.00 20.82 12.43
CA ASP A 213 1.98 20.97 13.51
C ASP A 213 3.45 21.07 13.04
N SER A 214 3.71 20.87 11.74
CA SER A 214 5.02 21.08 11.11
C SER A 214 4.89 21.69 9.71
N ASP A 215 5.99 22.22 9.16
CA ASP A 215 6.01 22.77 7.80
C ASP A 215 5.83 21.66 6.74
N GLU A 216 6.37 20.48 7.01
CA GLU A 216 6.21 19.27 6.20
C GLU A 216 4.73 18.85 6.14
N ASN A 217 4.03 18.83 7.28
CA ASN A 217 2.62 18.50 7.32
C ASN A 217 1.75 19.58 6.65
N ARG A 218 2.09 20.86 6.83
CA ARG A 218 1.41 21.96 6.11
C ARG A 218 1.55 21.80 4.60
N GLN A 219 2.70 21.33 4.11
CA GLN A 219 2.88 21.04 2.68
C GLN A 219 1.94 19.93 2.18
N LEU A 220 1.77 18.85 2.94
CA LEU A 220 0.82 17.78 2.60
C LEU A 220 -0.64 18.26 2.58
N ASN A 221 -0.97 19.28 3.38
CA ASN A 221 -2.32 19.88 3.42
C ASN A 221 -2.59 20.83 2.24
N ARG A 222 -1.56 21.48 1.68
CA ARG A 222 -1.66 22.29 0.46
C ARG A 222 -1.74 21.38 -0.77
N ARG A 223 -2.95 20.91 -1.10
CA ARG A 223 -3.18 19.94 -2.19
C ARG A 223 -4.46 20.24 -2.98
N VAL A 224 -4.54 19.65 -4.16
CA VAL A 224 -5.81 19.44 -4.87
C VAL A 224 -6.08 17.95 -4.91
N GLU A 225 -7.25 17.57 -4.42
CA GLU A 225 -7.73 16.19 -4.35
C GLU A 225 -8.74 15.96 -5.48
N MET A 226 -8.56 14.89 -6.23
CA MET A 226 -9.44 14.49 -7.33
C MET A 226 -9.96 13.08 -7.07
N LEU A 227 -11.19 12.99 -6.58
CA LEU A 227 -11.87 11.73 -6.32
C LEU A 227 -12.64 11.33 -7.58
N LEU A 228 -12.26 10.18 -8.15
CA LEU A 228 -12.93 9.53 -9.26
C LEU A 228 -13.79 8.38 -8.72
N THR A 229 -15.08 8.41 -9.02
CA THR A 229 -16.02 7.33 -8.73
C THR A 229 -16.61 6.81 -10.05
N PRO A 230 -15.97 5.81 -10.68
CA PRO A 230 -16.42 5.25 -11.94
C PRO A 230 -17.80 4.62 -11.85
N THR A 231 -18.58 4.70 -12.93
CA THR A 231 -19.86 3.97 -13.05
C THR A 231 -19.63 2.46 -13.10
N HIS A 232 -18.49 2.04 -13.66
CA HIS A 232 -18.07 0.65 -13.79
C HIS A 232 -16.63 0.49 -13.28
N PRO A 233 -16.42 0.29 -11.97
CA PRO A 233 -15.08 0.15 -11.38
C PRO A 233 -14.24 -1.02 -11.94
N ASP A 234 -14.89 -2.04 -12.51
CA ASP A 234 -14.22 -3.22 -13.07
C ASP A 234 -13.56 -2.98 -14.44
N GLU A 235 -13.81 -1.82 -15.08
CA GLU A 235 -13.19 -1.48 -16.38
C GLU A 235 -11.66 -1.42 -16.29
N ALA A 236 -11.12 -0.88 -15.20
CA ALA A 236 -9.68 -0.80 -14.99
C ALA A 236 -8.99 -2.16 -14.89
N SER A 237 -9.70 -3.19 -14.40
CA SER A 237 -9.17 -4.57 -14.31
C SER A 237 -9.17 -5.28 -15.67
N SER A 238 -9.98 -4.78 -16.62
CA SER A 238 -10.16 -5.37 -17.96
C SER A 238 -9.24 -4.72 -19.01
N MET A 239 -8.72 -3.52 -18.74
CA MET A 239 -7.68 -2.91 -19.55
C MET A 239 -6.34 -3.56 -19.22
N SER A 240 -5.59 -3.99 -20.23
CA SER A 240 -4.27 -4.54 -19.96
C SER A 240 -3.37 -3.41 -19.43
N ALA A 241 -2.53 -3.71 -18.44
CA ALA A 241 -1.54 -2.75 -17.95
C ALA A 241 -0.51 -2.32 -19.02
N ALA A 242 -0.53 -2.97 -20.20
CA ALA A 242 0.21 -2.57 -21.39
C ALA A 242 -0.49 -1.46 -22.22
N ASP A 243 -1.81 -1.28 -22.05
CA ASP A 243 -2.59 -0.24 -22.76
C ASP A 243 -2.51 1.13 -22.07
N VAL A 244 -2.28 1.16 -20.75
CA VAL A 244 -1.89 2.37 -19.99
C VAL A 244 -0.37 2.43 -19.88
N SER A 245 0.27 2.83 -20.97
CA SER A 245 1.73 2.88 -21.06
C SER A 245 2.34 3.93 -20.12
N ALA A 246 3.27 3.44 -19.29
CA ALA A 246 4.46 4.10 -18.76
C ALA A 246 4.25 5.38 -17.94
N SER A 247 4.49 5.27 -16.64
CA SER A 247 5.09 6.38 -15.90
C SER A 247 6.36 6.79 -16.64
N SER A 248 6.30 7.92 -17.36
CA SER A 248 7.32 8.32 -18.34
C SER A 248 8.57 8.94 -17.70
N GLY A 249 8.61 9.00 -16.36
CA GLY A 249 9.74 9.53 -15.63
C GLY A 249 10.83 8.47 -15.41
N ASP A 250 12.07 8.94 -15.37
CA ASP A 250 13.22 8.11 -15.04
C ASP A 250 13.07 7.53 -13.63
N MET A 251 13.41 6.25 -13.47
CA MET A 251 13.44 5.61 -12.15
C MET A 251 14.47 6.30 -11.25
N PRO A 252 14.15 6.59 -9.97
CA PRO A 252 15.07 7.27 -9.07
C PRO A 252 16.36 6.48 -8.87
N ASP A 253 17.48 7.17 -8.65
CA ASP A 253 18.77 6.53 -8.34
C ASP A 253 18.69 5.68 -7.05
N PRO A 254 19.33 4.50 -7.02
CA PRO A 254 19.38 3.67 -5.82
C PRO A 254 20.23 4.33 -4.73
N LYS A 255 19.72 4.36 -3.49
CA LYS A 255 20.42 4.94 -2.33
C LYS A 255 21.28 3.92 -1.56
N GLY A 256 21.09 2.62 -1.83
CA GLY A 256 21.79 1.53 -1.16
C GLY A 256 22.38 0.49 -2.13
N PRO A 257 22.84 -0.66 -1.62
CA PRO A 257 23.31 -1.76 -2.43
C PRO A 257 22.28 -2.20 -3.47
N VAL A 258 22.77 -2.59 -4.66
CA VAL A 258 21.94 -3.05 -5.78
C VAL A 258 22.34 -4.47 -6.15
N GLY A 259 21.36 -5.35 -6.25
CA GLY A 259 21.54 -6.70 -6.78
C GLY A 259 20.32 -7.15 -7.57
N ARG A 260 20.43 -8.27 -8.26
CA ARG A 260 19.26 -8.89 -8.90
C ARG A 260 18.44 -9.61 -7.83
N GLY A 261 17.11 -9.59 -7.94
CA GLY A 261 16.19 -10.19 -6.98
C GLY A 261 16.54 -11.63 -6.59
N PRO A 262 16.60 -12.57 -7.55
CA PRO A 262 16.95 -13.96 -7.30
C PRO A 262 18.36 -14.18 -6.76
N ASP A 263 19.28 -13.31 -7.16
CA ASP A 263 20.66 -13.41 -6.70
C ASP A 263 20.78 -12.85 -5.26
N GLY A 264 19.98 -11.85 -4.91
CA GLY A 264 20.08 -11.08 -3.67
C GLY A 264 21.28 -10.13 -3.64
N VAL A 265 21.37 -9.35 -2.56
CA VAL A 265 22.46 -8.41 -2.33
C VAL A 265 22.88 -8.40 -0.86
N ASP A 266 24.17 -8.18 -0.63
CA ASP A 266 24.71 -8.04 0.71
C ASP A 266 24.38 -6.64 1.27
N ILE A 267 23.96 -6.63 2.52
CA ILE A 267 23.61 -5.44 3.31
C ILE A 267 24.30 -5.52 4.68
N GLU A 268 24.19 -4.45 5.46
CA GLU A 268 24.68 -4.40 6.83
C GLU A 268 23.55 -3.99 7.76
N ILE A 269 23.35 -4.74 8.84
CA ILE A 269 22.38 -4.43 9.90
C ILE A 269 23.17 -4.26 11.19
N ASN A 270 23.18 -3.07 11.80
CA ASN A 270 23.91 -2.82 13.04
C ASN A 270 25.38 -3.30 13.02
N GLY A 271 26.09 -3.16 11.90
CA GLY A 271 27.47 -3.62 11.74
C GLY A 271 27.64 -5.13 11.45
N VAL A 272 26.55 -5.89 11.37
CA VAL A 272 26.55 -7.31 11.06
C VAL A 272 26.24 -7.50 9.56
N PRO A 273 27.10 -8.20 8.80
CA PRO A 273 26.81 -8.58 7.43
C PRO A 273 25.55 -9.44 7.35
N ALA A 274 24.64 -9.05 6.47
CA ALA A 274 23.40 -9.76 6.19
C ALA A 274 23.18 -9.80 4.67
N ARG A 275 22.24 -10.63 4.22
CA ARG A 275 21.83 -10.75 2.83
C ARG A 275 20.32 -10.59 2.72
N ILE A 276 19.89 -9.84 1.71
CA ILE A 276 18.48 -9.68 1.36
C ILE A 276 18.22 -10.13 -0.08
N SER A 277 17.13 -10.84 -0.30
CA SER A 277 16.72 -11.35 -1.61
C SER A 277 15.21 -11.33 -1.79
N LEU A 278 14.79 -11.37 -3.05
CA LEU A 278 13.41 -11.56 -3.46
C LEU A 278 13.45 -12.42 -4.73
N ASP A 279 13.24 -13.72 -4.56
CA ASP A 279 13.44 -14.70 -5.63
C ASP A 279 12.49 -14.48 -6.81
N SER A 280 11.22 -14.29 -6.51
CA SER A 280 10.17 -14.02 -7.49
C SER A 280 8.96 -13.39 -6.81
N VAL A 281 8.05 -12.87 -7.62
CA VAL A 281 6.70 -12.52 -7.18
C VAL A 281 5.68 -13.29 -8.04
N THR A 282 4.51 -13.51 -7.48
CA THR A 282 3.40 -14.18 -8.15
C THR A 282 2.29 -13.16 -8.41
N ARG A 283 1.88 -13.00 -9.68
CA ARG A 283 0.70 -12.26 -10.07
C ARG A 283 -0.54 -13.10 -9.78
N TYR A 284 -1.50 -12.51 -9.06
CA TYR A 284 -2.73 -13.18 -8.68
C TYR A 284 -3.84 -12.14 -8.43
N GLU A 285 -4.96 -12.24 -9.15
CA GLU A 285 -6.15 -11.38 -8.98
C GLU A 285 -5.86 -9.87 -8.96
N GLY A 286 -4.93 -9.39 -9.79
CA GLY A 286 -4.56 -7.96 -9.87
C GLY A 286 -3.58 -7.48 -8.79
N TYR A 287 -2.98 -8.41 -8.05
CA TYR A 287 -1.94 -8.16 -7.05
C TYR A 287 -0.65 -8.92 -7.37
N LEU A 288 0.44 -8.47 -6.77
CA LEU A 288 1.72 -9.17 -6.73
C LEU A 288 1.98 -9.65 -5.31
N VAL A 289 2.27 -10.93 -5.16
CA VAL A 289 2.53 -11.57 -3.87
C VAL A 289 3.96 -12.09 -3.85
N GLY A 290 4.75 -11.70 -2.85
CA GLY A 290 6.13 -12.13 -2.73
C GLY A 290 6.57 -12.29 -1.28
N THR A 291 7.73 -12.91 -1.10
CA THR A 291 8.36 -13.06 0.20
C THR A 291 9.79 -12.56 0.12
N VAL A 292 10.07 -11.45 0.79
CA VAL A 292 11.43 -10.91 0.93
C VAL A 292 12.14 -11.74 1.99
N GLU A 293 13.33 -12.21 1.68
CA GLU A 293 14.13 -13.03 2.60
C GLU A 293 15.31 -12.22 3.13
N ILE A 294 15.53 -12.28 4.45
CA ILE A 294 16.69 -11.65 5.11
C ILE A 294 17.40 -12.70 5.95
N SER A 295 18.71 -12.82 5.78
CA SER A 295 19.54 -13.76 6.55
C SER A 295 20.85 -13.14 6.99
N ALA A 296 21.42 -13.65 8.09
CA ALA A 296 22.71 -13.24 8.61
C ALA A 296 23.44 -14.44 9.22
N GLU A 297 24.76 -14.54 9.05
CA GLU A 297 25.56 -15.63 9.64
C GLU A 297 25.69 -15.49 11.17
N GLN A 298 25.48 -14.27 11.68
CA GLN A 298 25.55 -13.92 13.10
C GLN A 298 24.19 -13.40 13.57
N GLU A 299 23.92 -13.58 14.86
CA GLU A 299 22.72 -13.00 15.48
C GLU A 299 22.80 -11.48 15.43
N VAL A 300 21.71 -10.82 15.04
CA VAL A 300 21.65 -9.37 14.97
C VAL A 300 20.26 -8.86 15.36
N ASP A 301 20.26 -7.82 16.20
CA ASP A 301 19.07 -7.05 16.53
C ASP A 301 18.63 -6.23 15.30
N VAL A 302 17.37 -6.38 14.91
CA VAL A 302 16.80 -5.66 13.77
C VAL A 302 16.06 -4.43 14.29
N PRO A 303 16.53 -3.20 13.98
CA PRO A 303 15.84 -1.99 14.41
C PRO A 303 14.38 -1.98 13.96
N LEU A 304 13.50 -1.50 14.83
CA LEU A 304 12.05 -1.48 14.60
C LEU A 304 11.66 -0.79 13.28
N TYR A 305 12.37 0.29 12.94
CA TYR A 305 12.10 1.11 11.76
C TYR A 305 12.89 0.68 10.52
N LEU A 306 13.78 -0.32 10.64
CA LEU A 306 14.69 -0.71 9.56
C LEU A 306 13.94 -1.06 8.27
N LEU A 307 12.81 -1.76 8.39
CA LEU A 307 12.02 -2.21 7.24
C LEU A 307 10.81 -1.31 6.96
N GLN A 308 10.82 -0.06 7.44
CA GLN A 308 9.75 0.91 7.22
C GLN A 308 10.13 1.93 6.14
N ILE A 309 9.12 2.48 5.47
CA ILE A 309 9.28 3.73 4.72
C ILE A 309 9.62 4.90 5.67
N PRO A 310 10.24 5.98 5.17
CA PRO A 310 10.44 7.20 5.94
C PRO A 310 9.11 7.79 6.44
N ASN A 311 9.16 8.51 7.55
CA ASN A 311 7.97 9.02 8.23
C ASN A 311 7.06 9.87 7.34
N ASP A 312 7.60 10.70 6.44
CA ASP A 312 6.79 11.56 5.56
C ASP A 312 5.82 10.74 4.69
N LEU A 313 6.25 9.57 4.20
CA LEU A 313 5.39 8.65 3.46
C LEU A 313 4.48 7.84 4.39
N LEU A 314 4.97 7.45 5.57
CA LEU A 314 4.18 6.73 6.58
C LEU A 314 2.94 7.55 7.00
N MET A 315 3.11 8.87 7.12
CA MET A 315 2.07 9.81 7.51
C MET A 315 0.96 9.98 6.46
N LEU A 316 1.21 9.68 5.17
CA LEU A 316 0.20 9.78 4.11
C LEU A 316 -1.03 8.88 4.35
N ARG A 317 -0.82 7.77 5.08
CA ARG A 317 -1.84 6.76 5.40
C ARG A 317 -2.02 6.53 6.90
N MET A 318 -1.28 7.26 7.74
CA MET A 318 -1.21 7.01 9.18
C MET A 318 -0.98 5.52 9.49
N TRP A 319 -0.08 4.88 8.74
CA TRP A 319 0.18 3.45 8.86
C TRP A 319 0.66 3.09 10.26
N SER A 320 0.24 1.91 10.73
CA SER A 320 0.80 1.33 11.94
C SER A 320 2.32 1.15 11.80
N SER A 321 3.08 1.78 12.69
CA SER A 321 4.55 1.85 12.68
C SER A 321 5.26 0.55 13.09
N TYR A 322 4.65 -0.62 12.84
CA TYR A 322 5.18 -1.92 13.27
C TYR A 322 5.18 -2.97 12.18
N ALA A 323 5.09 -2.58 10.90
CA ALA A 323 5.03 -3.49 9.77
C ALA A 323 6.10 -3.19 8.71
N ALA A 324 6.42 -4.18 7.87
CA ALA A 324 7.35 -4.07 6.76
C ALA A 324 6.77 -3.23 5.60
N THR A 325 6.68 -1.91 5.80
CA THR A 325 6.14 -0.96 4.82
C THR A 325 7.17 -0.53 3.78
N GLY A 326 8.46 -0.66 4.09
CA GLY A 326 9.59 -0.20 3.28
C GLY A 326 9.86 -1.02 2.01
N CYS A 327 9.33 -2.24 1.93
CA CYS A 327 9.44 -3.09 0.74
C CYS A 327 8.45 -2.59 -0.33
N THR A 328 8.87 -1.63 -1.16
CA THR A 328 8.01 -1.03 -2.21
C THR A 328 8.48 -1.43 -3.60
N LEU A 329 7.63 -1.30 -4.61
CA LEU A 329 8.00 -1.55 -6.01
C LEU A 329 8.12 -0.24 -6.80
N LEU A 330 9.10 -0.15 -7.69
CA LEU A 330 9.27 0.96 -8.62
C LEU A 330 8.82 0.57 -10.04
N LYS A 331 8.05 1.47 -10.66
CA LYS A 331 7.72 1.46 -12.10
C LYS A 331 7.95 2.86 -12.63
N GLY A 332 8.96 3.04 -13.49
CA GLY A 332 9.44 4.38 -13.88
C GLY A 332 9.68 5.26 -12.66
N ASN A 333 9.10 6.45 -12.66
CA ASN A 333 9.17 7.42 -11.54
C ASN A 333 8.05 7.24 -10.49
N SER A 334 7.35 6.11 -10.47
CA SER A 334 6.26 5.83 -9.52
C SER A 334 6.65 4.72 -8.56
N ARG A 335 6.27 4.89 -7.29
CA ARG A 335 6.49 3.93 -6.20
C ARG A 335 5.15 3.35 -5.76
N HIS A 336 4.98 2.05 -5.99
CA HIS A 336 3.84 1.27 -5.53
C HIS A 336 4.12 0.79 -4.11
N LEU A 337 3.33 1.26 -3.16
CA LEU A 337 3.47 0.88 -1.76
C LEU A 337 2.76 -0.46 -1.48
N VAL A 338 3.01 -1.00 -0.29
CA VAL A 338 2.37 -2.25 0.19
C VAL A 338 0.86 -2.05 0.30
N VAL A 339 0.08 -3.05 -0.09
CA VAL A 339 -1.38 -3.07 0.05
C VAL A 339 -1.77 -3.00 1.52
N ASP A 340 -2.82 -2.26 1.83
CA ASP A 340 -3.34 -2.10 3.18
C ASP A 340 -4.87 -2.17 3.23
N PHE A 341 -5.44 -2.16 4.43
CA PHE A 341 -6.88 -2.05 4.65
C PHE A 341 -7.14 -1.29 5.94
N ARG A 342 -8.30 -0.64 6.04
CA ARG A 342 -8.71 0.10 7.25
C ARG A 342 -9.62 -0.78 8.09
N ASP A 343 -9.23 -1.02 9.34
CA ASP A 343 -10.00 -1.88 10.25
C ASP A 343 -11.17 -1.13 10.93
N SER A 344 -11.90 -1.82 11.81
CA SER A 344 -13.04 -1.24 12.53
C SER A 344 -12.67 -0.14 13.53
N ASN A 345 -11.40 -0.01 13.91
CA ASN A 345 -10.87 1.07 14.73
C ASN A 345 -10.31 2.22 13.89
N GLU A 346 -10.57 2.18 12.58
CA GLU A 346 -10.08 3.14 11.60
C GLU A 346 -8.55 3.12 11.43
N GLU A 347 -7.87 2.07 11.88
CA GLU A 347 -6.42 1.91 11.73
C GLU A 347 -6.08 1.28 10.38
N HIS A 348 -5.10 1.85 9.68
CA HIS A 348 -4.56 1.25 8.46
C HIS A 348 -3.59 0.12 8.79
N ARG A 349 -3.94 -1.09 8.32
CA ARG A 349 -3.15 -2.33 8.47
C ARG A 349 -2.60 -2.76 7.13
N VAL A 350 -1.28 -2.81 7.02
CA VAL A 350 -0.61 -3.28 5.80
C VAL A 350 -0.56 -4.81 5.72
N LEU A 351 -0.62 -5.35 4.50
CA LEU A 351 -0.34 -6.75 4.17
C LEU A 351 1.18 -6.99 4.07
N GLY A 352 1.87 -6.69 5.17
CA GLY A 352 3.28 -6.95 5.40
C GLY A 352 3.52 -7.58 6.77
N SER A 353 4.65 -8.27 6.95
CA SER A 353 5.02 -8.84 8.25
C SER A 353 5.18 -7.78 9.33
N LEU A 354 4.70 -8.09 10.54
CA LEU A 354 4.97 -7.28 11.72
C LEU A 354 6.43 -7.44 12.17
N LEU A 355 7.07 -6.34 12.57
CA LEU A 355 8.49 -6.25 12.89
C LEU A 355 8.68 -6.30 14.40
N HIS A 356 9.27 -7.36 14.97
CA HIS A 356 9.50 -7.39 16.43
C HIS A 356 10.65 -8.29 16.96
N ASP A 357 11.41 -8.99 16.12
CA ASP A 357 12.35 -10.02 16.61
C ASP A 357 13.78 -9.88 16.02
N ASN A 358 14.79 -10.45 16.69
CA ASN A 358 16.18 -10.53 16.20
C ASN A 358 16.33 -11.54 15.05
N LEU A 359 17.25 -11.29 14.11
CA LEU A 359 17.67 -12.36 13.20
C LEU A 359 18.53 -13.36 13.97
N THR A 360 18.10 -14.61 13.97
CA THR A 360 18.90 -15.72 14.53
C THR A 360 20.03 -16.06 13.56
N ALA A 361 21.21 -16.35 14.09
CA ALA A 361 22.38 -16.72 13.30
C ALA A 361 22.08 -17.92 12.37
N ASN A 362 22.33 -17.74 11.07
CA ASN A 362 22.12 -18.71 9.99
C ASN A 362 20.65 -19.08 9.73
N ASP A 363 19.72 -18.30 10.26
CA ASP A 363 18.30 -18.44 9.95
C ASP A 363 17.89 -17.47 8.83
N VAL A 364 16.81 -17.82 8.13
CA VAL A 364 16.22 -16.98 7.07
C VAL A 364 14.89 -16.44 7.57
N ARG A 365 14.81 -15.12 7.69
CA ARG A 365 13.56 -14.44 7.97
C ARG A 365 12.78 -14.23 6.68
N SER A 366 11.57 -14.78 6.63
CA SER A 366 10.59 -14.52 5.58
C SER A 366 9.75 -13.28 5.91
N VAL A 367 9.65 -12.36 4.96
CA VAL A 367 8.85 -11.14 5.04
C VAL A 367 7.87 -11.19 3.87
N PRO A 368 6.72 -11.89 4.00
CA PRO A 368 5.65 -11.80 3.01
C PRO A 368 5.15 -10.36 2.86
N VAL A 369 4.88 -9.98 1.61
CA VAL A 369 4.37 -8.67 1.23
C VAL A 369 3.43 -8.81 0.04
N VAL A 370 2.35 -8.03 0.02
CA VAL A 370 1.42 -7.91 -1.12
C VAL A 370 1.48 -6.50 -1.68
N TRP A 371 1.58 -6.38 -3.01
CA TRP A 371 1.61 -5.11 -3.75
C TRP A 371 0.46 -5.06 -4.75
N PRO A 372 -0.01 -3.85 -5.15
CA PRO A 372 -0.80 -3.73 -6.36
C PRO A 372 0.02 -4.20 -7.58
N ASP A 373 -0.64 -4.82 -8.56
CA ASP A 373 0.05 -5.22 -9.78
C ASP A 373 0.58 -4.03 -10.58
N THR A 374 1.82 -4.16 -11.02
CA THR A 374 2.51 -3.15 -11.83
C THR A 374 2.26 -3.34 -13.32
N GLY A 375 1.82 -4.54 -13.72
CA GLY A 375 1.66 -4.95 -15.12
C GLY A 375 2.93 -5.41 -15.82
N GLU A 376 4.08 -5.35 -15.14
CA GLU A 376 5.38 -5.71 -15.70
C GLU A 376 5.63 -7.22 -15.58
N ASP A 377 6.45 -7.79 -16.47
CA ASP A 377 6.92 -9.19 -16.35
C ASP A 377 8.09 -9.34 -15.37
N THR A 378 8.70 -8.21 -15.00
CA THR A 378 9.75 -8.12 -13.99
C THR A 378 9.55 -6.87 -13.15
N VAL A 379 9.76 -6.95 -11.84
CA VAL A 379 9.64 -5.79 -10.95
C VAL A 379 10.97 -5.39 -10.34
N THR A 380 11.06 -4.12 -9.91
CA THR A 380 12.19 -3.60 -9.13
C THR A 380 11.69 -3.29 -7.73
N MET A 381 12.16 -4.03 -6.72
CA MET A 381 11.91 -3.71 -5.33
C MET A 381 12.93 -2.69 -4.84
N ASP A 382 12.47 -1.66 -4.14
CA ASP A 382 13.30 -0.58 -3.63
C ASP A 382 12.87 -0.20 -2.21
N MET A 383 13.87 -0.08 -1.34
CA MET A 383 13.73 0.50 0.00
C MET A 383 14.51 1.81 0.05
N ILE A 384 13.85 2.88 0.45
CA ILE A 384 14.34 4.27 0.30
C ILE A 384 15.59 4.53 1.15
N GLY A 385 15.59 4.05 2.39
CA GLY A 385 16.70 4.23 3.33
C GLY A 385 17.07 5.68 3.61
N GLU A 386 16.09 6.48 4.03
CA GLU A 386 16.34 7.82 4.57
C GLU A 386 16.17 7.79 6.08
N ASP A 387 17.27 8.05 6.80
CA ASP A 387 17.22 8.20 8.25
C ASP A 387 16.39 9.44 8.61
N ASP A 388 15.41 9.26 9.49
CA ASP A 388 14.57 10.33 10.00
C ASP A 388 14.70 10.43 11.54
N THR A 389 13.81 11.19 12.17
CA THR A 389 13.82 11.40 13.61
C THR A 389 13.52 10.12 14.43
N PHE A 390 12.98 9.07 13.79
CA PHE A 390 12.58 7.82 14.43
C PHE A 390 13.66 6.74 14.34
N GLY A 391 14.51 6.75 13.31
CA GLY A 391 15.70 5.90 13.29
C GLY A 391 16.28 5.61 11.92
N GLN A 392 17.03 4.52 11.86
CA GLN A 392 17.66 4.04 10.63
C GLN A 392 16.67 3.26 9.78
N HIS A 393 16.64 3.57 8.48
CA HIS A 393 15.88 2.84 7.48
C HIS A 393 16.82 2.11 6.52
N LEU A 394 16.45 0.90 6.08
CA LEU A 394 17.27 0.15 5.12
C LEU A 394 17.15 0.76 3.72
N ALA A 395 18.32 1.07 3.13
CA ALA A 395 18.45 1.42 1.72
C ALA A 395 18.88 0.17 0.94
N VAL A 396 18.09 -0.30 -0.01
CA VAL A 396 18.48 -1.43 -0.88
C VAL A 396 17.60 -1.50 -2.12
N ARG A 397 18.17 -1.98 -3.23
CA ARG A 397 17.43 -2.23 -4.48
C ARG A 397 17.65 -3.66 -4.99
N LEU A 398 16.56 -4.33 -5.31
CA LEU A 398 16.53 -5.62 -6.00
C LEU A 398 15.90 -5.46 -7.38
N THR A 399 16.69 -5.62 -8.43
CA THR A 399 16.25 -5.48 -9.84
C THR A 399 15.88 -6.83 -10.45
N ASP A 400 15.19 -6.83 -11.58
CA ASP A 400 14.93 -8.03 -12.39
C ASP A 400 14.26 -9.17 -11.60
N VAL A 401 13.39 -8.84 -10.64
CA VAL A 401 12.61 -9.82 -9.90
C VAL A 401 11.56 -10.38 -10.86
N PRO A 402 11.59 -11.68 -11.20
CA PRO A 402 10.65 -12.26 -12.15
C PRO A 402 9.23 -12.29 -11.58
N VAL A 403 8.25 -11.96 -12.43
CA VAL A 403 6.83 -12.15 -12.16
C VAL A 403 6.39 -13.49 -12.74
N SER A 404 5.74 -14.31 -11.92
CA SER A 404 5.14 -15.60 -12.31
C SER A 404 3.62 -15.51 -12.27
N GLU A 405 2.95 -16.27 -13.14
CA GLU A 405 1.48 -16.39 -13.17
C GLU A 405 1.05 -17.67 -12.45
N VAL A 406 -0.15 -17.68 -11.86
CA VAL A 406 -0.76 -18.86 -11.20
C VAL A 406 -1.54 -19.74 -12.17
#